data_AF-A0A6A0AAN4-F1
#
_entry.id   AF-A0A6A0AAN4-F1
#
_cell.length_a   1.000
_cell.length_b   1.000
_cell.length_c   1.000
_cell.angle_alpha   90.00
_cell.angle_beta   90.00
_cell.angle_gamma   90.00
#
_symmetry.space_group_name_H-M   'P 1'
#
loop_
_entity.id
_entity.type
_entity.pdbx_description
1 polymer ?
#
loop_
_entity_poly.entity_id
_entity_poly.type
_entity_poly.pdbx_seq_one_letter_code
_entity_poly.pdbx_strand_id
1 'polypeptide(L)' 'MGLTLHMDPEGGLPEASLRLWSPHAAALSVLVKGCEVEVPLTRQGDDWTVRLAPGVLGKGDAYQVRCDRQQP' A
#
# COMPACT_ATOMS: atom_id res chain seq x y z
N MET A 1 -5.72 2.15 11.11
CA MET A 1 -5.31 1.81 9.73
C MET A 1 -5.19 3.10 8.94
N GLY A 2 -4.24 3.20 8.01
CA GLY A 2 -4.09 4.42 7.22
C GLY A 2 -3.04 4.33 6.13
N LEU A 3 -3.24 5.15 5.10
CA LEU A 3 -2.24 5.53 4.11
C LEU A 3 -1.61 6.84 4.57
N THR A 4 -0.28 6.91 4.58
CA THR A 4 0.47 8.13 4.84
C THR A 4 1.24 8.51 3.58
N LEU A 5 1.02 9.73 3.10
CA LEU A 5 1.77 10.30 1.99
C LEU A 5 2.82 11.28 2.54
N HIS A 6 4.08 11.02 2.24
CA HIS A 6 5.22 11.87 2.55
C HIS A 6 5.52 12.70 1.30
N MET A 7 5.31 14.02 1.40
CA MET A 7 5.68 14.94 0.33
C MET A 7 7.01 15.59 0.69
N ASP A 8 7.96 15.55 -0.24
CA ASP A 8 9.22 16.24 -0.09
C ASP A 8 9.02 17.75 -0.34
N PRO A 9 9.33 18.62 0.64
CA PRO A 9 9.19 20.06 0.48
C PRO A 9 10.13 20.67 -0.56
N GLU A 10 11.20 19.98 -0.97
CA GLU A 10 12.15 20.45 -1.98
C GLU A 10 11.74 20.08 -3.42
N GLY A 11 10.54 19.50 -3.61
CA GLY A 11 9.99 19.15 -4.92
C GLY A 11 10.31 17.71 -5.38
N GLY A 12 10.74 16.85 -4.46
CA GLY A 12 10.92 15.43 -4.71
C GLY A 12 9.62 14.67 -4.99
N LEU A 13 9.75 13.47 -5.56
CA LEU A 13 8.60 12.59 -5.83
C LEU A 13 7.97 12.12 -4.51
N PRO A 14 6.63 12.07 -4.39
CA PRO A 14 5.96 11.69 -3.16
C PRO A 14 6.23 10.21 -2.80
N GLU A 15 6.51 9.92 -1.54
CA GLU A 15 6.63 8.56 -1.00
C GLU A 15 5.35 8.20 -0.24
N ALA A 16 4.82 7.00 -0.43
CA ALA A 16 3.62 6.55 0.27
C ALA A 16 3.92 5.29 1.11
N SER A 17 3.37 5.26 2.32
CA SER A 17 3.35 4.07 3.17
C SER A 17 1.92 3.70 3.54
N LEU A 18 1.64 2.40 3.59
CA LEU A 18 0.33 1.85 3.93
C LEU A 18 0.48 0.92 5.12
N ARG A 19 -0.42 1.04 6.11
CA ARG A 19 -0.58 0.09 7.21
C ARG A 19 -2.05 -0.31 7.36
N LEU A 20 -2.31 -1.61 7.25
CA LEU A 20 -3.63 -2.22 7.37
C LEU A 20 -3.60 -3.30 8.46
N TRP A 21 -4.61 -3.35 9.33
CA TRP A 21 -4.78 -4.45 10.26
C TRP A 21 -5.63 -5.53 9.60
N SER A 22 -5.13 -6.76 9.53
CA SER A 22 -5.85 -7.88 8.90
C SER A 22 -5.29 -9.22 9.38
N PRO A 23 -5.64 -9.65 10.61
CA PRO A 23 -5.03 -10.81 11.27
C PRO A 23 -5.31 -12.13 10.53
N HIS A 24 -6.41 -12.17 9.77
CA HIS A 24 -6.89 -13.36 9.06
C HIS A 24 -6.62 -13.34 7.55
N ALA A 25 -5.97 -12.29 7.02
CA ALA A 25 -5.55 -12.33 5.62
C ALA A 25 -4.42 -13.34 5.44
N ALA A 26 -4.46 -14.12 4.36
CA ALA A 26 -3.37 -14.99 3.99
C ALA A 26 -2.30 -14.21 3.21
N ALA A 27 -2.73 -13.33 2.31
CA ALA A 27 -1.88 -12.37 1.63
C ALA A 27 -2.65 -11.07 1.34
N LEU A 28 -1.93 -9.96 1.34
CA LEU A 28 -2.43 -8.66 0.90
C LEU A 28 -1.49 -8.05 -0.14
N SER A 29 -2.06 -7.35 -1.11
CA SER A 29 -1.33 -6.52 -2.05
C SER A 29 -2.05 -5.18 -2.26
N VAL A 30 -1.33 -4.17 -2.68
CA VAL A 30 -1.89 -2.89 -3.11
C VAL A 30 -1.71 -2.74 -4.62
N LEU A 31 -2.82 -2.53 -5.31
CA LEU A 31 -2.88 -2.20 -6.72
C LEU A 31 -3.02 -0.69 -6.86
N VAL A 32 -2.06 -0.05 -7.51
CA VAL A 32 -2.14 1.37 -7.83
C VAL A 32 -2.69 1.54 -9.24
N LYS A 33 -3.90 2.10 -9.35
CA LYS A 33 -4.65 2.12 -10.62
C LYS A 33 -3.99 2.97 -11.71
N GLY A 34 -3.24 4.01 -11.32
CA GLY A 34 -2.55 4.87 -12.27
C GLY A 34 -1.41 4.18 -13.03
N CYS A 35 -0.82 3.14 -12.44
CA CYS A 35 0.39 2.49 -12.97
C CYS A 35 0.20 1.00 -13.25
N GLU A 36 -0.97 0.43 -12.92
CA GLU A 36 -1.24 -1.02 -12.92
C GLU A 36 -0.18 -1.84 -12.17
N VAL A 37 0.46 -1.23 -11.18
CA VAL A 37 1.48 -1.86 -10.34
C VAL A 37 0.78 -2.51 -9.14
N GLU A 38 1.00 -3.81 -8.97
CA GLU A 38 0.61 -4.55 -7.79
C GLU A 38 1.83 -4.78 -6.89
N VAL A 39 1.77 -4.30 -5.64
CA VAL A 39 2.85 -4.42 -4.66
C VAL A 39 2.36 -5.25 -3.47
N PRO A 40 3.00 -6.39 -3.15
CA PRO A 40 2.63 -7.18 -1.98
C PRO A 40 2.94 -6.44 -0.67
N LEU A 41 2.10 -6.61 0.33
CA LEU A 41 2.32 -6.11 1.69
C LEU A 41 3.10 -7.14 2.52
N THR A 42 3.93 -6.64 3.42
CA THR A 42 4.68 -7.44 4.39
C THR A 42 3.92 -7.52 5.71
N ARG A 43 3.70 -8.74 6.20
CA ARG A 43 3.04 -9.00 7.50
C ARG A 43 3.99 -8.68 8.66
N GLN A 44 3.48 -7.94 9.64
CA GLN A 44 4.13 -7.61 10.92
C GLN A 44 3.12 -7.84 12.05
N GLY A 45 3.07 -9.06 12.60
CA GLY A 45 2.05 -9.46 13.56
C GLY A 45 0.66 -9.55 12.91
N ASP A 46 -0.31 -8.79 13.42
CA ASP A 46 -1.66 -8.68 12.85
C ASP A 46 -1.79 -7.54 11.83
N ASP A 47 -0.74 -6.74 11.67
CA ASP A 47 -0.66 -5.68 10.70
C ASP A 47 0.05 -6.11 9.42
N TRP A 48 -0.28 -5.42 8.35
CA TRP A 48 0.32 -5.53 7.04
C TRP A 48 0.81 -4.16 6.61
N THR A 49 2.03 -4.09 6.11
CA THR A 49 2.70 -2.83 5.79
C THR A 49 3.36 -2.88 4.44
N VAL A 50 3.41 -1.75 3.75
CA VAL A 50 4.22 -1.58 2.53
C VAL A 50 4.69 -0.13 2.42
N ARG A 51 5.90 0.04 1.88
CA ARG A 51 6.38 1.33 1.38
C ARG A 51 6.41 1.26 -0.14
N LEU A 52 5.74 2.19 -0.78
CA LEU A 52 5.75 2.34 -2.23
C LEU A 52 6.97 3.15 -2.63
N ALA A 53 7.56 2.83 -3.79
CA ALA A 53 8.66 3.61 -4.31
C ALA A 53 8.22 5.07 -4.58
N PRO A 54 9.14 6.05 -4.51
CA PRO A 54 8.81 7.44 -4.78
C PRO A 54 8.12 7.62 -6.14
N GLY A 55 7.03 8.38 -6.17
CA GLY A 55 6.25 8.67 -7.37
C GLY A 55 5.29 7.57 -7.82
N VAL A 56 5.25 6.42 -7.14
CA VAL A 56 4.29 5.35 -7.47
C VAL A 56 2.87 5.72 -7.11
N LEU A 57 2.66 6.47 -6.02
CA LEU A 57 1.35 6.93 -5.59
C LEU A 57 1.43 8.42 -5.22
N GLY A 58 0.68 9.23 -5.94
CA GLY A 58 0.58 10.68 -5.73
C GLY A 58 -0.70 11.09 -5.02
N LYS A 59 -0.78 12.39 -4.71
CA LYS A 59 -1.99 12.99 -4.13
C LYS A 59 -3.11 12.98 -5.17
N GLY A 60 -4.23 12.34 -4.83
CA GLY A 60 -5.40 12.24 -5.70
C GLY A 60 -5.49 10.91 -6.47
N ASP A 61 -4.45 10.09 -6.43
CA ASP A 61 -4.45 8.79 -7.08
C ASP A 61 -5.31 7.77 -6.33
N ALA A 62 -5.96 6.90 -7.10
CA ALA A 62 -6.72 5.79 -6.57
C ALA A 62 -5.84 4.54 -6.41
N TYR A 63 -5.99 3.87 -5.28
CA TYR A 63 -5.41 2.56 -5.02
C TYR A 63 -6.49 1.59 -4.54
N GLN A 64 -6.20 0.29 -4.65
CA GLN A 64 -7.05 -0.77 -4.15
C GLN A 64 -6.21 -1.78 -3.39
N VAL A 65 -6.68 -2.24 -2.24
CA VAL A 65 -6.06 -3.36 -1.53
C VAL A 65 -6.75 -4.65 -1.97
N ARG A 66 -5.98 -5.63 -2.44
CA ARG A 66 -6.47 -6.98 -2.71
C ARG A 66 -6.15 -7.86 -1.50
N CYS A 67 -7.11 -8.67 -1.12
CA CYS A 67 -6.99 -9.60 -0.02
C CYS A 67 -7.27 -11.00 -0.57
N ASP A 68 -6.23 -11.83 -0.63
CA ASP A 68 -6.41 -13.23 -0.92
C ASP A 68 -6.84 -13.92 0.37
N ARG A 69 -8.11 -14.32 0.39
CA ARG A 69 -8.61 -15.24 1.41
C ARG A 69 -8.26 -16.65 0.95
N GLN A 70 -7.59 -17.40 1.81
CA GLN A 70 -7.64 -18.86 1.68
C GLN A 70 -9.11 -19.26 1.75
N GLN A 71 -9.66 -19.79 0.65
CA GLN A 71 -10.95 -20.45 0.69
C GLN A 71 -10.82 -21.70 1.60
N PRO A 72 -11.85 -22.00 2.40
CA PRO A 72 -11.84 -23.13 3.32
C PRO A 72 -11.72 -24.48 2.62
#